data_AF-A0A966A0I4-F1
#
_entry.id   AF-A0A966A0I4-F1
#
_cell.length_a   1.000
_cell.length_b   1.000
_cell.length_c   1.000
_cell.angle_alpha   90.00
_cell.angle_beta   90.00
_cell.angle_gamma   90.00
#
_symmetry.space_group_name_H-M   'P 1'
#
loop_
_entity.id
_entity.type
_entity.pdbx_description
1 polymer ?
#
loop_
_entity_poly.entity_id
_entity_poly.type
_entity_poly.pdbx_seq_one_letter_code
_entity_poly.pdbx_strand_id
1 'polypeptide(L)'
;MKRRIWLTGCTLMAYAGWAALSPPTVRAAAPPEQSPDTGSQSQFLPLFPLGIVAFPGELVLLHIFEPRYKQLIAESADSGSSFGIVTVVPGGASSVGTEMRFDRLLGVDDTGAMDIAARGIRAFQLNSFQRVVQGKLYSGGQVSFDKNDPTVEPELEGALVQLYNRLQYRSGSSKQLAAPYPENLSFLIGHDVGLSQAQELQLLTMPAEYKRQAYLFQHLLRTQ
;
A
#
# COMPACT_ATOMS: atom_id res chain seq x y z
N MET A 1 -2.70 19.97 -57.38
CA MET A 1 -1.68 19.71 -58.42
C MET A 1 -1.05 21.06 -58.80
N LYS A 2 0.11 21.05 -59.46
CA LYS A 2 0.47 21.99 -60.54
C LYS A 2 -0.61 23.02 -60.94
N ARG A 3 -0.20 24.28 -61.14
CA ARG A 3 -0.72 25.32 -62.07
C ARG A 3 -2.24 25.42 -62.34
N ARG A 4 -2.77 26.65 -62.14
CA ARG A 4 -3.75 27.47 -62.95
C ARG A 4 -4.57 28.34 -61.97
N ILE A 5 -4.35 29.65 -61.82
CA ILE A 5 -4.84 30.83 -62.59
C ILE A 5 -6.28 30.66 -63.11
N TRP A 6 -7.22 31.51 -62.64
CA TRP A 6 -8.04 32.57 -63.31
C TRP A 6 -8.80 33.32 -62.17
N LEU A 7 -8.66 34.64 -61.95
CA LEU A 7 -9.48 35.77 -62.46
C LEU A 7 -11.00 35.49 -62.34
N THR A 8 -11.88 36.28 -61.71
CA THR A 8 -12.08 37.74 -61.60
C THR A 8 -12.93 38.02 -60.34
N GLY A 9 -12.70 39.04 -59.52
CA GLY A 9 -13.16 40.41 -59.77
C GLY A 9 -14.63 40.61 -59.38
N CYS A 10 -14.91 41.31 -58.27
CA CYS A 10 -15.97 42.32 -58.21
C CYS A 10 -15.92 43.13 -56.90
N THR A 11 -15.61 44.40 -57.07
CA THR A 11 -15.76 45.50 -56.11
C THR A 11 -17.24 45.88 -56.00
N LEU A 12 -17.77 46.16 -54.80
CA LEU A 12 -18.48 47.41 -54.46
C LEU A 12 -19.18 47.35 -53.10
N MET A 13 -18.93 48.43 -52.34
CA MET A 13 -19.80 49.17 -51.42
C MET A 13 -21.11 48.50 -50.95
N ALA A 14 -21.39 48.55 -49.64
CA ALA A 14 -21.97 49.74 -49.02
C ALA A 14 -22.29 49.48 -47.53
N TYR A 15 -22.10 50.53 -46.75
CA TYR A 15 -22.54 50.70 -45.37
C TYR A 15 -24.08 50.76 -45.26
N ALA A 16 -24.58 50.23 -44.14
CA ALA A 16 -25.87 50.45 -43.44
C ALA A 16 -26.44 49.09 -43.05
N GLY A 17 -26.96 48.81 -41.85
CA GLY A 17 -27.30 49.62 -40.70
C GLY A 17 -27.90 48.68 -39.65
N TRP A 18 -27.92 49.18 -38.41
CA TRP A 18 -28.69 48.74 -37.25
C TRP A 18 -28.89 47.24 -36.94
N ALA A 19 -28.18 46.83 -35.90
CA ALA A 19 -28.67 46.14 -34.70
C ALA A 19 -30.07 45.50 -34.80
N ALA A 20 -30.07 44.19 -35.06
CA ALA A 20 -31.19 43.32 -34.76
C ALA A 20 -30.75 42.32 -33.68
N LEU A 21 -31.41 42.42 -32.52
CA LEU A 21 -31.31 41.48 -31.41
C LEU A 21 -31.64 40.05 -31.90
N SER A 22 -30.74 39.12 -31.64
CA SER A 22 -31.02 37.68 -31.64
C SER A 22 -30.89 37.15 -30.20
N PRO A 23 -31.77 36.25 -29.76
CA PRO A 23 -31.81 35.76 -28.38
C PRO A 23 -30.54 34.95 -28.02
N PRO A 24 -30.17 34.86 -26.74
CA PRO A 24 -29.02 34.08 -26.33
C PRO A 24 -29.25 32.61 -26.67
N THR A 25 -28.43 32.08 -27.57
CA THR A 25 -28.28 30.64 -27.76
C THR A 25 -27.76 30.06 -26.45
N VAL A 26 -28.60 29.28 -25.76
CA VAL A 26 -28.17 28.40 -24.67
C VAL A 26 -27.17 27.42 -25.28
N ARG A 27 -25.88 27.74 -25.16
CA ARG A 27 -24.81 26.83 -25.50
C ARG A 27 -24.83 25.75 -24.44
N ALA A 28 -25.16 24.52 -24.83
CA ALA A 28 -25.01 23.35 -24.00
C ALA A 28 -23.64 23.37 -23.34
N ALA A 29 -23.63 23.26 -22.01
CA ALA A 29 -22.41 23.14 -21.24
C ALA A 29 -21.58 21.98 -21.81
N ALA A 30 -20.31 22.26 -22.11
CA ALA A 30 -19.34 21.22 -22.36
C ALA A 30 -19.31 20.27 -21.15
N PRO A 31 -19.12 18.95 -21.34
CA PRO A 31 -18.92 18.04 -20.22
C PRO A 31 -17.75 18.55 -19.38
N PRO A 32 -17.81 18.45 -18.03
CA PRO A 32 -16.68 18.82 -17.20
C PRO A 32 -15.47 17.99 -17.63
N GLU A 33 -14.39 18.67 -17.97
CA GLU A 33 -13.07 18.08 -18.14
C GLU A 33 -12.80 17.23 -16.90
N GLN A 34 -12.70 15.93 -17.10
CA GLN A 34 -12.26 15.00 -16.07
C GLN A 34 -10.80 15.31 -15.78
N SER A 35 -10.60 16.13 -14.74
CA SER A 35 -9.34 16.20 -14.01
C SER A 35 -8.87 14.77 -13.74
N PRO A 36 -7.58 14.41 -13.91
CA PRO A 36 -7.09 13.13 -13.48
C PRO A 36 -7.14 13.12 -11.95
N ASP A 37 -8.26 12.64 -11.41
CA ASP A 37 -8.37 12.23 -10.03
C ASP A 37 -7.22 11.26 -9.79
N THR A 38 -6.28 11.65 -8.93
CA THR A 38 -5.17 10.75 -8.52
C THR A 38 -5.76 9.74 -7.55
N GLY A 39 -6.68 8.91 -8.07
CA GLY A 39 -7.41 7.90 -7.35
C GLY A 39 -6.48 6.74 -7.03
N SER A 40 -6.43 6.38 -5.76
CA SER A 40 -5.79 5.15 -5.29
C SER A 40 -6.26 3.98 -6.15
N GLN A 41 -5.39 3.46 -7.01
CA GLN A 41 -5.78 2.39 -7.92
C GLN A 41 -6.11 1.13 -7.12
N SER A 42 -7.34 0.64 -7.28
CA SER A 42 -7.76 -0.63 -6.71
C SER A 42 -7.18 -1.78 -7.55
N GLN A 43 -6.49 -2.70 -6.89
CA GLN A 43 -5.89 -3.89 -7.51
C GLN A 43 -6.48 -5.15 -6.87
N PHE A 44 -6.64 -6.21 -7.66
CA PHE A 44 -6.99 -7.52 -7.12
C PHE A 44 -5.76 -8.21 -6.54
N LEU A 45 -5.87 -8.74 -5.32
CA LEU A 45 -4.80 -9.45 -4.63
C LEU A 45 -5.33 -10.77 -4.03
N PRO A 46 -4.65 -11.92 -4.23
CA PRO A 46 -4.90 -13.13 -3.44
C PRO A 46 -4.66 -12.84 -1.96
N LEU A 47 -5.51 -13.32 -1.07
CA LEU A 47 -5.47 -12.98 0.35
C LEU A 47 -5.27 -14.22 1.22
N PHE A 48 -4.42 -14.05 2.22
CA PHE A 48 -4.09 -15.01 3.25
C PHE A 48 -4.43 -14.40 4.63
N PRO A 49 -5.59 -14.74 5.21
CA PRO A 49 -5.96 -14.27 6.54
C PRO A 49 -5.10 -14.93 7.61
N LEU A 50 -4.38 -14.13 8.41
CA LEU A 50 -3.55 -14.59 9.53
C LEU A 50 -3.75 -13.72 10.77
N GLY A 51 -3.55 -14.29 11.96
CA GLY A 51 -3.63 -13.57 13.24
C GLY A 51 -2.42 -12.68 13.56
N ILE A 52 -1.65 -12.27 12.55
CA ILE A 52 -0.42 -11.47 12.71
C ILE A 52 -0.54 -10.17 11.92
N VAL A 53 0.17 -9.14 12.38
CA VAL A 53 0.46 -7.94 11.59
C VAL A 53 1.85 -8.12 11.01
N ALA A 54 2.00 -8.00 9.70
CA ALA A 54 3.31 -7.99 9.04
C ALA A 54 3.64 -6.57 8.62
N PHE A 55 4.84 -6.09 8.88
CA PHE A 55 5.24 -4.75 8.43
C PHE A 55 5.96 -4.77 7.07
N PRO A 56 5.90 -3.66 6.30
CA PRO A 56 6.73 -3.49 5.11
C PRO A 56 8.23 -3.71 5.42
N GLY A 57 8.91 -4.47 4.56
CA GLY A 57 10.32 -4.86 4.72
C GLY A 57 10.55 -6.11 5.57
N GLU A 58 9.59 -6.50 6.40
CA GLU A 58 9.70 -7.65 7.30
C GLU A 58 9.77 -8.97 6.53
N LEU A 59 10.58 -9.91 7.02
CA LEU A 59 10.62 -11.28 6.53
C LEU A 59 9.80 -12.18 7.46
N VAL A 60 8.63 -12.60 6.99
CA VAL A 60 7.71 -13.47 7.73
C VAL A 60 7.96 -14.92 7.35
N LEU A 61 8.16 -15.77 8.36
CA LEU A 61 8.29 -17.21 8.18
C LEU A 61 6.92 -17.87 8.33
N LEU A 62 6.51 -18.66 7.34
CA LEU A 62 5.20 -19.29 7.31
C LEU A 62 5.33 -20.80 7.12
N HIS A 63 4.60 -21.54 7.94
CA HIS A 63 4.41 -22.98 7.80
C HIS A 63 3.08 -23.25 7.06
N ILE A 64 3.16 -23.82 5.86
CA ILE A 64 2.04 -23.97 4.93
C ILE A 64 1.67 -25.44 4.78
N PHE A 65 0.59 -25.84 5.45
CA PHE A 65 0.07 -27.21 5.38
C PHE A 65 -1.30 -27.29 4.70
N GLU A 66 -2.09 -26.21 4.66
CA GLU A 66 -3.42 -26.23 4.07
C GLU A 66 -3.36 -26.22 2.52
N PRO A 67 -4.11 -27.10 1.82
CA PRO A 67 -4.06 -27.20 0.35
C PRO A 67 -4.32 -25.88 -0.38
N ARG A 68 -5.23 -25.04 0.13
CA ARG A 68 -5.53 -23.73 -0.46
C ARG A 68 -4.33 -22.78 -0.50
N TYR A 69 -3.51 -22.80 0.54
CA TYR A 69 -2.33 -21.95 0.65
C TYR A 69 -1.14 -22.57 -0.09
N LYS A 70 -1.06 -23.91 -0.15
CA LYS A 70 -0.10 -24.58 -1.05
C LYS A 70 -0.30 -24.14 -2.50
N GLN A 71 -1.55 -24.11 -2.97
CA GLN A 71 -1.87 -23.61 -4.31
C GLN A 71 -1.44 -22.14 -4.48
N LEU A 72 -1.80 -21.26 -3.54
CA LEU A 72 -1.47 -19.83 -3.61
C LEU A 72 0.04 -19.60 -3.68
N ILE A 73 0.81 -20.28 -2.82
CA ILE A 73 2.27 -20.13 -2.76
C ILE A 73 2.94 -20.71 -4.02
N ALA A 74 2.48 -21.85 -4.53
CA ALA A 74 3.00 -22.42 -5.76
C ALA A 74 2.80 -21.44 -6.95
N GLU A 75 1.59 -20.88 -7.08
CA GLU A 75 1.30 -19.90 -8.13
C GLU A 75 2.11 -18.61 -7.97
N SER A 76 2.30 -18.14 -6.73
CA SER A 76 3.13 -16.98 -6.42
C SER A 76 4.60 -17.22 -6.75
N ALA A 77 5.13 -18.40 -6.44
CA ALA A 77 6.50 -18.80 -6.75
C ALA A 77 6.75 -18.92 -8.27
N ASP A 78 5.79 -19.51 -9.01
CA ASP A 78 5.93 -19.72 -10.45
C ASP A 78 5.78 -18.43 -11.26
N SER A 79 4.85 -17.55 -10.89
CA SER A 79 4.53 -16.33 -11.62
C SER A 79 5.24 -15.08 -11.11
N GLY A 80 5.83 -15.14 -9.91
CA GLY A 80 6.34 -13.97 -9.19
C GLY A 80 5.24 -13.03 -8.69
N SER A 81 3.97 -13.45 -8.70
CA SER A 81 2.85 -12.63 -8.21
C SER A 81 2.91 -12.44 -6.70
N SER A 82 2.46 -11.28 -6.24
CA SER A 82 2.29 -10.98 -4.82
C SER A 82 0.96 -11.51 -4.30
N PHE A 83 0.88 -11.65 -2.97
CA PHE A 83 -0.34 -11.96 -2.23
C PHE A 83 -0.42 -11.06 -1.01
N GLY A 84 -1.58 -10.91 -0.40
CA GLY A 84 -1.77 -10.09 0.80
C GLY A 84 -1.92 -10.94 2.04
N ILE A 85 -1.26 -10.57 3.14
CA ILE A 85 -1.64 -11.05 4.47
C ILE A 85 -2.63 -10.05 5.06
N VAL A 86 -3.83 -10.53 5.36
CA VAL A 86 -4.86 -9.72 6.05
C VAL A 86 -4.84 -10.09 7.53
N THR A 87 -4.72 -9.10 8.39
CA THR A 87 -4.71 -9.34 9.84
C THR A 87 -6.11 -9.74 10.30
N VAL A 88 -6.23 -10.84 11.03
CA VAL A 88 -7.47 -11.27 11.67
C VAL A 88 -7.51 -10.72 13.09
N VAL A 89 -8.57 -10.00 13.41
CA VAL A 89 -8.84 -9.38 14.71
C VAL A 89 -10.06 -10.02 15.38
N PRO A 90 -10.26 -9.86 16.70
CA PRO A 90 -11.50 -10.32 17.35
C PRO A 90 -12.74 -9.71 16.67
N GLY A 91 -13.59 -10.56 16.10
CA GLY A 91 -14.76 -10.15 15.32
C GLY A 91 -14.65 -10.33 13.80
N GLY A 92 -13.47 -10.67 13.26
CA GLY A 92 -13.30 -11.01 11.85
C GLY A 92 -11.99 -10.55 11.24
N ALA A 93 -11.88 -10.62 9.91
CA ALA A 93 -10.74 -10.05 9.20
C ALA A 93 -10.75 -8.51 9.30
N SER A 94 -9.59 -7.91 9.55
CA SER A 94 -9.38 -6.47 9.46
C SER A 94 -9.55 -5.99 8.01
N SER A 95 -9.83 -4.69 7.83
CA SER A 95 -9.80 -4.04 6.53
C SER A 95 -8.37 -3.67 6.10
N VAL A 96 -7.34 -4.11 6.81
CA VAL A 96 -5.94 -3.73 6.57
C VAL A 96 -5.07 -4.98 6.46
N GLY A 97 -4.10 -4.93 5.57
CA GLY A 97 -3.09 -5.97 5.43
C GLY A 97 -1.80 -5.45 4.81
N THR A 98 -0.89 -6.39 4.56
CA THR A 98 0.40 -6.11 3.94
C THR A 98 0.56 -6.97 2.70
N GLU A 99 0.91 -6.34 1.59
CA GLU A 99 1.30 -7.04 0.38
C GLU A 99 2.62 -7.76 0.63
N MET A 100 2.64 -9.04 0.36
CA MET A 100 3.75 -9.94 0.55
C MET A 100 4.22 -10.47 -0.81
N ARG A 101 5.52 -10.70 -0.90
CA ARG A 101 6.13 -11.45 -2.00
C ARG A 101 6.78 -12.69 -1.45
N PHE A 102 6.63 -13.82 -2.14
CA PHE A 102 7.43 -15.00 -1.88
C PHE A 102 8.93 -14.67 -1.99
N ASP A 103 9.71 -14.94 -0.95
CA ASP A 103 11.16 -14.68 -0.90
C ASP A 103 11.94 -15.97 -1.20
N ARG A 104 11.66 -17.05 -0.47
CA ARG A 104 12.31 -18.36 -0.67
C ARG A 104 11.58 -19.51 0.01
N LEU A 105 11.82 -20.72 -0.50
CA LEU A 105 11.44 -21.99 0.14
C LEU A 105 12.53 -22.37 1.15
N LEU A 106 12.13 -22.70 2.38
CA LEU A 106 13.03 -23.13 3.45
C LEU A 106 13.08 -24.65 3.57
N GLY A 107 11.95 -25.32 3.31
CA GLY A 107 11.88 -26.77 3.37
C GLY A 107 10.51 -27.28 2.95
N VAL A 108 10.46 -28.56 2.61
CA VAL A 108 9.23 -29.33 2.38
C VAL A 108 9.37 -30.62 3.17
N ASP A 109 8.37 -30.95 3.97
CA ASP A 109 8.36 -32.19 4.75
C ASP A 109 7.75 -33.36 3.97
N ASP A 110 7.80 -34.56 4.57
CA ASP A 110 7.28 -35.79 3.95
C ASP A 110 5.76 -35.77 3.73
N THR A 111 5.03 -34.89 4.42
CA THR A 111 3.58 -34.68 4.23
C THR A 111 3.29 -33.67 3.11
N GLY A 112 4.34 -33.08 2.54
CA GLY A 112 4.28 -32.00 1.56
C GLY A 112 3.90 -30.65 2.16
N ALA A 113 3.95 -30.46 3.48
CA ALA A 113 3.87 -29.13 4.07
C ALA A 113 5.16 -28.35 3.77
N MET A 114 5.04 -27.04 3.60
CA MET A 114 6.14 -26.19 3.14
C MET A 114 6.44 -25.10 4.16
N ASP A 115 7.71 -24.93 4.49
CA ASP A 115 8.18 -23.76 5.22
C ASP A 115 8.71 -22.74 4.22
N ILE A 116 8.19 -21.52 4.26
CA ILE A 116 8.57 -20.44 3.34
C ILE A 116 8.96 -19.18 4.10
N ALA A 117 9.76 -18.35 3.44
CA ALA A 117 9.93 -16.96 3.82
C ALA A 117 9.18 -16.07 2.81
N ALA A 118 8.45 -15.09 3.33
CA ALA A 118 7.74 -14.09 2.55
C ALA A 118 8.12 -12.69 3.04
N ARG A 119 8.31 -11.75 2.12
CA ARG A 119 8.73 -10.38 2.44
C ARG A 119 7.57 -9.40 2.31
N GLY A 120 7.36 -8.58 3.33
CA GLY A 120 6.42 -7.46 3.29
C GLY A 120 6.90 -6.38 2.32
N ILE A 121 6.01 -5.91 1.47
CA ILE A 121 6.27 -4.90 0.44
C ILE A 121 5.69 -3.56 0.85
N ARG A 122 4.38 -3.50 1.11
CA ARG A 122 3.66 -2.27 1.48
C ARG A 122 2.31 -2.59 2.10
N ALA A 123 1.78 -1.65 2.89
CA ALA A 123 0.44 -1.74 3.47
C ALA A 123 -0.66 -1.52 2.41
N PHE A 124 -1.82 -2.12 2.63
CA PHE A 124 -3.01 -1.90 1.83
C PHE A 124 -4.28 -1.86 2.69
N GLN A 125 -5.30 -1.20 2.15
CA GLN A 125 -6.69 -1.25 2.60
C GLN A 125 -7.49 -2.23 1.74
N LEU A 126 -8.28 -3.07 2.38
CA LEU A 126 -9.13 -4.07 1.74
C LEU A 126 -10.50 -3.46 1.43
N ASN A 127 -10.77 -3.25 0.15
CA ASN A 127 -12.03 -2.66 -0.34
C ASN A 127 -13.15 -3.70 -0.50
N SER A 128 -12.80 -4.94 -0.85
CA SER A 128 -13.76 -6.04 -0.91
C SER A 128 -13.09 -7.39 -0.67
N PHE A 129 -13.80 -8.30 -0.02
CA PHE A 129 -13.31 -9.64 0.29
C PHE A 129 -14.14 -10.72 -0.42
N GLN A 130 -13.44 -11.63 -1.10
CA GLN A 130 -13.99 -12.82 -1.74
C GLN A 130 -13.46 -14.04 -1.00
N ARG A 131 -14.37 -14.80 -0.38
CA ARG A 131 -14.02 -16.02 0.40
C ARG A 131 -13.28 -17.05 -0.43
N VAL A 132 -13.67 -17.20 -1.68
CA VAL A 132 -13.07 -18.12 -2.65
C VAL A 132 -13.03 -17.41 -3.99
N VAL A 133 -11.84 -17.30 -4.57
CA VAL A 133 -11.66 -16.74 -5.91
C VAL A 133 -12.12 -17.77 -6.94
N GLN A 134 -12.78 -17.32 -8.01
CA GLN A 134 -13.30 -18.22 -9.04
C GLN A 134 -12.19 -19.10 -9.63
N GLY A 135 -12.36 -20.42 -9.52
CA GLY A 135 -11.38 -21.41 -10.01
C GLY A 135 -10.16 -21.61 -9.12
N LYS A 136 -10.15 -21.07 -7.89
CA LYS A 136 -9.05 -21.18 -6.93
C LYS A 136 -9.57 -21.70 -5.59
N LEU A 137 -8.66 -22.21 -4.75
CA LEU A 137 -8.98 -22.68 -3.40
C LEU A 137 -8.84 -21.61 -2.31
N TYR A 138 -8.25 -20.46 -2.64
CA TYR A 138 -7.91 -19.40 -1.69
C TYR A 138 -8.84 -18.18 -1.81
N SER A 139 -8.82 -17.33 -0.80
CA SER A 139 -9.53 -16.04 -0.77
C SER A 139 -8.80 -14.96 -1.57
N GLY A 140 -9.51 -13.93 -1.98
CA GLY A 140 -8.93 -12.78 -2.69
C GLY A 140 -9.74 -11.53 -2.42
N GLY A 141 -9.28 -10.39 -2.92
CA GLY A 141 -9.99 -9.14 -2.71
C GLY A 141 -9.46 -7.98 -3.53
N GLN A 142 -10.26 -6.93 -3.62
CA GLN A 142 -9.83 -5.65 -4.16
C GLN A 142 -9.17 -4.85 -3.05
N VAL A 143 -7.98 -4.33 -3.30
CA VAL A 143 -7.18 -3.57 -2.34
C VAL A 143 -6.74 -2.24 -2.92
N SER A 144 -6.59 -1.23 -2.06
CA SER A 144 -5.93 0.04 -2.40
C SER A 144 -4.68 0.17 -1.56
N PHE A 145 -3.58 0.59 -2.18
CA PHE A 145 -2.31 0.73 -1.50
C PHE A 145 -2.20 2.07 -0.79
N ASP A 146 -1.69 2.03 0.43
CA ASP A 146 -1.43 3.24 1.20
C ASP A 146 -0.19 3.96 0.65
N LYS A 147 -0.23 5.29 0.63
CA LYS A 147 0.95 6.10 0.32
C LYS A 147 1.90 6.04 1.51
N ASN A 148 3.17 5.71 1.27
CA ASN A 148 4.22 5.80 2.26
C ASN A 148 5.02 7.10 2.07
N ASP A 149 5.01 7.95 3.08
CA ASP A 149 5.81 9.16 3.18
C ASP A 149 7.01 8.88 4.10
N PRO A 150 8.23 8.76 3.57
CA PRO A 150 9.41 8.41 4.35
C PRO A 150 10.01 9.60 5.12
N THR A 151 9.34 10.77 5.12
CA THR A 151 9.85 11.97 5.81
C THR A 151 10.06 11.71 7.30
N VAL A 152 11.24 12.06 7.78
CA VAL A 152 11.67 11.92 9.19
C VAL A 152 11.95 13.30 9.82
N GLU A 153 11.87 13.36 11.15
CA GLU A 153 12.36 14.46 11.95
C GLU A 153 13.65 13.99 12.67
N PRO A 154 14.85 14.50 12.30
CA PRO A 154 16.12 13.94 12.79
C PRO A 154 16.26 13.93 14.31
N GLU A 155 15.78 14.97 15.00
CA GLU A 155 15.83 14.99 16.48
C GLU A 155 14.94 13.91 17.10
N LEU A 156 13.75 13.69 16.54
CA LEU A 156 12.80 12.68 16.99
C LEU A 156 13.34 11.27 16.74
N GLU A 157 13.89 11.02 15.55
CA GLU A 157 14.49 9.73 15.18
C GLU A 157 15.65 9.38 16.11
N GLY A 158 16.54 10.35 16.37
CA GLY A 158 17.64 10.18 17.32
C GLY A 158 17.17 9.88 18.74
N ALA A 159 16.15 10.59 19.23
CA ALA A 159 15.57 10.37 20.55
C ALA A 159 14.89 8.99 20.66
N LEU A 160 14.15 8.58 19.63
CA LEU A 160 13.50 7.27 19.55
C LEU A 160 14.53 6.14 19.60
N VAL A 161 15.61 6.23 18.80
CA VAL A 161 16.67 5.22 18.78
C VAL A 161 17.36 5.10 20.14
N GLN A 162 17.59 6.22 20.84
CA GLN A 162 18.14 6.18 22.19
C GLN A 162 17.23 5.45 23.18
N LEU A 163 15.92 5.68 23.10
CA LEU A 163 14.95 4.97 23.94
C LEU A 163 14.89 3.47 23.59
N TYR A 164 14.85 3.14 22.30
CA TYR A 164 14.87 1.76 21.82
C TYR A 164 16.13 1.02 22.29
N ASN A 165 17.32 1.57 22.07
CA ASN A 165 18.58 0.95 22.48
C ASN A 165 18.65 0.74 24.00
N ARG A 166 18.11 1.67 24.79
CA ARG A 166 18.00 1.52 26.25
C ARG A 166 17.07 0.36 26.63
N LEU A 167 15.93 0.22 25.96
CA LEU A 167 15.00 -0.89 26.17
C LEU A 167 15.69 -2.23 25.84
N GLN A 168 16.36 -2.32 24.69
CA GLN A 168 17.06 -3.54 24.28
C GLN A 168 18.16 -3.94 25.27
N TYR A 169 18.94 -2.96 25.74
CA TYR A 169 19.95 -3.19 26.76
C TYR A 169 19.35 -3.71 28.08
N ARG A 170 18.24 -3.13 28.55
CA ARG A 170 17.54 -3.60 29.76
C ARG A 170 17.01 -5.03 29.62
N SER A 171 16.61 -5.41 28.41
CA SER A 171 16.13 -6.76 28.08
C SER A 171 17.25 -7.79 27.87
N GLY A 172 18.53 -7.39 27.99
CA GLY A 172 19.68 -8.27 27.72
C GLY A 172 19.88 -8.58 26.24
N SER A 173 19.20 -7.86 25.35
CA SER A 173 19.32 -8.01 23.90
C SER A 173 20.58 -7.30 23.40
N SER A 174 21.30 -7.94 22.47
CA SER A 174 22.44 -7.32 21.77
C SER A 174 22.02 -6.50 20.55
N LYS A 175 20.73 -6.48 20.19
CA LYS A 175 20.21 -5.64 19.11
C LYS A 175 20.39 -4.17 19.49
N GLN A 176 21.27 -3.48 18.77
CA GLN A 176 21.44 -2.03 18.88
C GLN A 176 21.40 -1.41 17.49
N LEU A 177 20.77 -0.25 17.40
CA LEU A 177 20.70 0.53 16.18
C LEU A 177 21.75 1.64 16.21
N ALA A 178 22.44 1.81 15.09
CA ALA A 178 23.41 2.86 14.85
C ALA A 178 23.14 3.49 13.49
N ALA A 179 23.47 4.78 13.35
CA ALA A 179 23.30 5.49 12.09
C ALA A 179 24.28 4.97 11.00
N PRO A 180 23.93 5.07 9.71
CA PRO A 180 22.67 5.61 9.17
C PRO A 180 21.50 4.64 9.39
N TYR A 181 20.33 5.19 9.72
CA TYR A 181 19.12 4.39 9.93
C TYR A 181 18.45 4.04 8.60
N PRO A 182 17.86 2.84 8.48
CA PRO A 182 17.09 2.49 7.30
C PRO A 182 15.83 3.35 7.18
N GLU A 183 15.36 3.54 5.96
CA GLU A 183 14.04 4.13 5.71
C GLU A 183 12.95 3.28 6.41
N ASN A 184 11.92 3.93 6.93
CA ASN A 184 10.82 3.30 7.66
C ASN A 184 11.29 2.53 8.90
N LEU A 185 12.26 3.08 9.64
CA LEU A 185 12.78 2.55 10.90
C LEU A 185 11.67 2.09 11.86
N SER A 186 10.55 2.82 11.91
CA SER A 186 9.41 2.48 12.74
C SER A 186 8.87 1.06 12.51
N PHE A 187 8.84 0.59 11.26
CA PHE A 187 8.44 -0.77 10.92
C PHE A 187 9.46 -1.82 11.32
N LEU A 188 10.76 -1.47 11.32
CA LEU A 188 11.82 -2.38 11.76
C LEU A 188 11.72 -2.68 13.26
N ILE A 189 11.38 -1.67 14.07
CA ILE A 189 11.35 -1.80 15.54
C ILE A 189 9.95 -2.07 16.10
N GLY A 190 8.90 -2.01 15.27
CA GLY A 190 7.50 -2.05 15.71
C GLY A 190 7.15 -3.27 16.60
N HIS A 191 7.62 -4.46 16.23
CA HIS A 191 7.40 -5.68 17.01
C HIS A 191 8.25 -5.77 18.28
N ASP A 192 9.42 -5.11 18.30
CA ASP A 192 10.37 -5.19 19.41
C ASP A 192 9.95 -4.31 20.61
N VAL A 193 9.03 -3.35 20.42
CA VAL A 193 8.65 -2.36 21.46
C VAL A 193 7.40 -2.74 22.27
N GLY A 194 6.89 -3.96 22.11
CA GLY A 194 5.77 -4.48 22.91
C GLY A 194 4.43 -3.80 22.62
N LEU A 195 4.14 -3.52 21.35
CA LEU A 195 2.81 -3.08 20.93
C LEU A 195 1.81 -4.24 21.04
N SER A 196 0.56 -3.93 21.36
CA SER A 196 -0.56 -4.86 21.11
C SER A 196 -0.89 -4.93 19.62
N GLN A 197 -1.55 -6.00 19.16
CA GLN A 197 -1.95 -6.18 17.76
C GLN A 197 -2.75 -4.97 17.21
N ALA A 198 -3.61 -4.36 18.04
CA ALA A 198 -4.36 -3.15 17.67
C ALA A 198 -3.44 -1.94 17.44
N GLN A 199 -2.39 -1.81 18.26
CA GLN A 199 -1.39 -0.75 18.11
C GLN A 199 -0.46 -1.00 16.91
N GLU A 200 -0.14 -2.26 16.60
CA GLU A 200 0.61 -2.63 15.39
C GLU A 200 -0.19 -2.29 14.12
N LEU A 201 -1.50 -2.58 14.10
CA LEU A 201 -2.40 -2.15 13.03
C LEU A 201 -2.47 -0.63 12.90
N GLN A 202 -2.52 0.07 14.03
CA GLN A 202 -2.48 1.52 14.03
C GLN A 202 -1.16 2.04 13.42
N LEU A 203 -0.02 1.44 13.78
CA LEU A 203 1.28 1.77 13.21
C LEU A 203 1.31 1.51 11.69
N LEU A 204 0.79 0.37 11.24
CA LEU A 204 0.76 -0.05 9.83
C LEU A 204 -0.03 0.94 8.96
N THR A 205 -1.11 1.52 9.51
CA THR A 205 -2.00 2.45 8.77
C THR A 205 -1.53 3.90 8.77
N MET A 206 -0.48 4.25 9.52
CA MET A 206 0.07 5.60 9.52
C MET A 206 0.93 5.83 8.27
N PRO A 207 0.58 6.83 7.41
CA PRO A 207 1.23 6.98 6.11
C PRO A 207 2.63 7.59 6.20
N ALA A 208 2.93 8.38 7.24
CA ALA A 208 4.18 9.14 7.34
C ALA A 208 5.10 8.62 8.45
N GLU A 209 6.39 8.50 8.14
CA GLU A 209 7.39 7.94 9.06
C GLU A 209 7.53 8.77 10.33
N TYR A 210 7.64 10.10 10.25
CA TYR A 210 7.73 10.94 11.44
C TYR A 210 6.53 10.75 12.41
N LYS A 211 5.32 10.47 11.89
CA LYS A 211 4.15 10.17 12.72
C LYS A 211 4.27 8.81 13.40
N ARG A 212 4.75 7.81 12.67
CA ARG A 212 5.03 6.47 13.21
C ARG A 212 6.11 6.54 14.29
N GLN A 213 7.19 7.28 14.05
CA GLN A 213 8.25 7.52 15.04
C GLN A 213 7.71 8.23 16.28
N ALA A 214 6.90 9.27 16.12
CA ALA A 214 6.27 9.97 17.24
C ALA A 214 5.35 9.04 18.05
N TYR A 215 4.58 8.19 17.37
CA TYR A 215 3.72 7.20 18.01
C TYR A 215 4.52 6.21 18.87
N LEU A 216 5.58 5.63 18.31
CA LEU A 216 6.48 4.71 19.02
C LEU A 216 7.19 5.40 20.19
N PHE A 217 7.65 6.63 19.98
CA PHE A 217 8.29 7.44 21.01
C PHE A 217 7.36 7.65 22.21
N GLN A 218 6.11 8.04 21.97
CA GLN A 218 5.12 8.21 23.03
C GLN A 218 4.76 6.89 23.73
N HIS A 219 4.68 5.79 22.98
CA HIS A 219 4.47 4.46 23.57
C HIS A 219 5.61 4.10 24.52
N LEU A 220 6.86 4.23 24.07
CA LEU A 220 8.05 3.91 24.87
C LEU A 220 8.23 4.82 26.09
N LEU A 221 7.79 6.07 26.06
CA LEU A 221 7.80 6.94 27.23
C LEU A 221 6.83 6.48 28.32
N ARG A 222 5.71 5.86 27.94
CA ARG A 222 4.67 5.40 28.88
C ARG A 222 4.97 4.05 29.50
N THR A 223 5.83 3.25 28.87
CA THR A 223 6.15 1.88 29.26
C THR A 223 7.50 1.74 30.00
N GLN A 224 8.16 2.86 30.37
CA GLN A 224 9.46 2.84 31.07
C GLN A 224 9.40 2.41 32.53
#